data_AF-A0A955ZJS6-F1
#
_entry.id   AF-A0A955ZJS6-F1
#
_cell.length_a   1.000
_cell.length_b   1.000
_cell.length_c   1.000
_cell.angle_alpha   90.00
_cell.angle_beta   90.00
_cell.angle_gamma   90.00
#
_symmetry.space_group_name_H-M   'P 1'
#
loop_
_entity.id
_entity.type
_entity.pdbx_description
1 polymer ?
#
loop_
_entity_poly.entity_id
_entity_poly.type
_entity_poly.pdbx_seq_one_letter_code
_entity_poly.pdbx_strand_id
1 'polypeptide(L)'
;MARFNSEEVLRFAVNIEKNGERFYRRAAEQMKDPRARELFSFLAREEVGHEQLFSRLLTKLGPLDVDVRHSEEYLAYLEAYVDNVVFSHDKAEAALDGVIDEATALGFAMQREQDSILFYMELRDMVPEDERPAIEAVIDEERSHYRKLAELAKQRVAPEAGGA
;
A
#
# COMPACT_ATOMS: atom_id res chain seq x y z
N MET A 1 -17.41 -23.62 -1.60
CA MET A 1 -17.28 -22.17 -1.86
C MET A 1 -16.20 -21.68 -0.92
N ALA A 2 -15.16 -21.02 -1.43
CA ALA A 2 -14.09 -20.51 -0.58
C ALA A 2 -14.69 -19.46 0.35
N ARG A 3 -14.43 -19.63 1.65
CA ARG A 3 -14.93 -18.75 2.71
C ARG A 3 -13.86 -17.67 2.83
N PHE A 4 -14.07 -16.52 2.18
CA PHE A 4 -13.17 -15.37 2.27
C PHE A 4 -12.95 -15.09 3.75
N ASN A 5 -11.73 -15.35 4.24
CA ASN A 5 -11.47 -15.35 5.67
C ASN A 5 -10.31 -14.44 6.11
N SER A 6 -10.23 -14.15 7.40
CA SER A 6 -9.24 -13.23 7.97
C SER A 6 -7.78 -13.60 7.60
N GLU A 7 -7.49 -14.89 7.44
CA GLU A 7 -6.18 -15.37 7.01
C GLU A 7 -5.87 -14.95 5.57
N GLU A 8 -6.86 -15.03 4.67
CA GLU A 8 -6.73 -14.59 3.28
C GLU A 8 -6.53 -13.07 3.21
N VAL A 9 -7.34 -12.29 3.95
CA VAL A 9 -7.21 -10.81 4.02
C VAL A 9 -5.83 -10.39 4.51
N LEU A 10 -5.31 -11.03 5.56
CA LEU A 10 -3.96 -10.77 6.05
C LEU A 10 -2.88 -11.20 5.06
N ARG A 11 -3.09 -12.28 4.31
CA ARG A 11 -2.19 -12.69 3.22
C ARG A 11 -2.15 -11.64 2.10
N PHE A 12 -3.30 -11.04 1.78
CA PHE A 12 -3.36 -9.93 0.84
C PHE A 12 -2.59 -8.71 1.35
N ALA A 13 -2.75 -8.34 2.62
CA ALA A 13 -1.96 -7.26 3.23
C ALA A 13 -0.45 -7.49 3.07
N VAL A 14 0.04 -8.69 3.40
CA VAL A 14 1.46 -9.06 3.21
C VAL A 14 1.90 -8.92 1.75
N ASN A 15 1.06 -9.32 0.80
CA ASN A 15 1.38 -9.23 -0.62
C ASN A 15 1.37 -7.78 -1.13
N ILE A 16 0.43 -6.94 -0.65
CA ILE A 16 0.41 -5.50 -0.94
C ILE A 16 1.75 -4.89 -0.55
N GLU A 17 2.22 -5.11 0.68
CA GLU A 17 3.48 -4.56 1.19
C GLU A 17 4.72 -5.07 0.42
N LYS A 18 4.78 -6.37 0.15
CA LYS A 18 5.87 -6.94 -0.67
C LYS A 18 5.95 -6.32 -2.06
N ASN A 19 4.80 -6.05 -2.66
CA ASN A 19 4.72 -5.48 -3.99
C ASN A 19 5.15 -4.00 -3.97
N GLY A 20 4.84 -3.26 -2.89
CA GLY A 20 5.26 -1.87 -2.73
C GLY A 20 6.72 -1.69 -2.49
N GLU A 21 7.27 -2.49 -1.60
CA GLU A 21 8.71 -2.58 -1.39
C GLU A 21 9.44 -2.71 -2.73
N ARG A 22 9.05 -3.70 -3.55
CA ARG A 22 9.65 -3.92 -4.87
C ARG A 22 9.45 -2.73 -5.81
N PHE A 23 8.25 -2.17 -5.84
CA PHE A 23 7.94 -1.00 -6.67
C PHE A 23 8.80 0.20 -6.28
N TYR A 24 8.83 0.57 -5.01
CA TYR A 24 9.59 1.70 -4.49
C TYR A 24 11.09 1.53 -4.62
N ARG A 25 11.61 0.31 -4.39
CA ARG A 25 13.03 0.01 -4.60
C ARG A 25 13.44 0.22 -6.05
N ARG A 26 12.66 -0.30 -7.01
CA ARG A 26 12.91 -0.08 -8.44
C ARG A 26 12.73 1.38 -8.86
N ALA A 27 11.69 2.05 -8.36
CA ALA A 27 11.46 3.47 -8.64
C ALA A 27 12.67 4.32 -8.20
N ALA A 28 13.19 4.08 -6.99
CA ALA A 28 14.37 4.78 -6.48
C ALA A 28 15.60 4.63 -7.38
N GLU A 29 15.84 3.44 -7.94
CA GLU A 29 16.95 3.19 -8.88
C GLU A 29 16.84 4.00 -10.18
N GLN A 30 15.62 4.28 -10.63
CA GLN A 30 15.35 5.02 -11.87
C GLN A 30 15.29 6.55 -11.66
N MET A 31 15.10 7.03 -10.43
CA MET A 31 14.96 8.45 -10.15
C MET A 31 16.27 9.23 -10.36
N LYS A 32 16.19 10.34 -11.10
CA LYS A 32 17.31 11.28 -11.31
C LYS A 32 17.43 12.31 -10.19
N ASP A 33 16.31 12.85 -9.69
CA ASP A 33 16.36 13.80 -8.58
C ASP A 33 16.70 13.08 -7.27
N PRO A 34 17.74 13.51 -6.55
CA PRO A 34 18.11 12.93 -5.26
C PRO A 34 16.97 12.89 -4.23
N ARG A 35 16.10 13.90 -4.19
CA ARG A 35 14.95 13.96 -3.26
C ARG A 35 13.92 12.88 -3.54
N ALA A 36 13.62 12.66 -4.82
CA ALA A 36 12.71 11.58 -5.23
C ALA A 36 13.32 10.22 -4.91
N ARG A 37 14.60 10.01 -5.25
CA ARG A 37 15.33 8.78 -4.93
C ARG A 37 15.32 8.50 -3.43
N GLU A 38 15.58 9.50 -2.60
CA GLU A 38 15.58 9.38 -1.14
C GLU A 38 14.20 9.02 -0.61
N LEU A 39 13.14 9.70 -1.08
CA LEU A 39 11.77 9.41 -0.66
C LEU A 39 11.36 7.98 -1.03
N PHE A 40 11.57 7.56 -2.28
CA PHE A 40 11.25 6.19 -2.70
C PHE A 40 12.07 5.14 -1.94
N SER A 41 13.35 5.42 -1.66
CA SER A 41 14.17 4.52 -0.83
C SER A 41 13.69 4.45 0.62
N PHE A 42 13.16 5.55 1.16
CA PHE A 42 12.53 5.60 2.48
C PHE A 42 11.26 4.75 2.50
N LEU A 43 10.34 4.95 1.56
CA LEU A 43 9.09 4.21 1.47
C LEU A 43 9.33 2.69 1.33
N ALA A 44 10.30 2.29 0.50
CA ALA A 44 10.68 0.88 0.36
C ALA A 44 11.16 0.23 1.68
N ARG A 45 11.68 1.01 2.64
CA ARG A 45 12.07 0.49 3.96
C ARG A 45 10.89 0.38 4.91
N GLU A 46 9.96 1.34 4.86
CA GLU A 46 8.77 1.33 5.72
C GLU A 46 7.89 0.12 5.38
N GLU A 47 7.71 -0.18 4.09
CA GLU A 47 6.91 -1.32 3.60
C GLU A 47 7.45 -2.68 4.10
N VAL A 48 8.76 -2.80 4.34
CA VAL A 48 9.32 -4.00 4.99
C VAL A 48 8.86 -4.13 6.44
N GLY A 49 8.71 -3.01 7.16
CA GLY A 49 8.18 -2.99 8.52
C GLY A 49 6.69 -3.39 8.55
N HIS A 50 5.91 -2.86 7.61
CA HIS A 50 4.51 -3.20 7.44
C HIS A 50 4.31 -4.67 7.05
N GLU A 51 5.10 -5.20 6.10
CA GLU A 51 5.09 -6.62 5.74
C GLU A 51 5.31 -7.51 6.97
N GLN A 52 6.29 -7.17 7.80
CA GLN A 52 6.61 -7.93 9.02
C GLN A 52 5.46 -7.87 10.03
N LEU A 53 4.81 -6.72 10.18
CA LEU A 53 3.63 -6.57 11.03
C LEU A 53 2.51 -7.49 10.56
N PHE A 54 2.12 -7.43 9.29
CA PHE A 54 1.02 -8.23 8.76
C PHE A 54 1.36 -9.72 8.76
N SER A 55 2.62 -10.10 8.49
CA SER A 55 3.08 -11.49 8.59
C SER A 55 2.99 -12.04 10.01
N ARG A 56 3.30 -11.20 11.02
CA ARG A 56 3.14 -11.54 12.43
C ARG A 56 1.66 -11.70 12.79
N LEU A 57 0.79 -10.80 12.35
CA LEU A 57 -0.66 -10.89 12.56
C LEU A 57 -1.24 -12.15 11.92
N LEU A 58 -0.87 -12.43 10.67
CA LEU A 58 -1.24 -13.65 9.95
C LEU A 58 -0.87 -14.92 10.75
N THR A 59 0.36 -14.97 11.26
CA THR A 59 0.84 -16.11 12.06
C THR A 59 0.13 -16.21 13.41
N LYS A 60 -0.12 -15.08 14.07
CA LYS A 60 -0.75 -15.04 15.41
C LYS A 60 -2.22 -15.44 15.36
N LEU A 61 -2.96 -14.94 14.37
CA LEU A 61 -4.41 -15.06 14.31
C LEU A 61 -4.83 -16.38 13.63
N GLY A 62 -4.04 -16.90 12.69
CA GLY A 62 -4.42 -18.08 11.92
C GLY A 62 -5.75 -17.87 11.17
N PRO A 63 -6.45 -18.96 10.78
CA PRO A 63 -7.80 -18.84 10.24
C PRO A 63 -8.76 -18.48 11.38
N LEU A 64 -8.94 -17.19 11.64
CA LEU A 64 -10.14 -16.75 12.34
C LEU A 64 -11.29 -16.80 11.33
N ASP A 65 -12.36 -17.50 11.71
CA ASP A 65 -13.66 -17.26 11.07
C ASP A 65 -13.90 -15.75 11.22
N VAL A 66 -13.87 -15.02 10.10
CA VAL A 66 -14.30 -13.62 10.06
C VAL A 66 -15.67 -13.65 10.69
N ASP A 67 -15.80 -12.91 11.78
CA ASP A 67 -17.00 -12.90 12.58
C ASP A 67 -18.20 -12.71 11.65
N VAL A 68 -19.30 -13.39 11.97
CA VAL A 68 -20.55 -13.57 11.18
C VAL A 68 -21.29 -12.22 10.97
N ARG A 69 -20.60 -11.10 11.13
CA ARG A 69 -21.07 -9.72 11.02
C ARG A 69 -21.13 -9.22 9.58
N HIS A 70 -20.47 -9.90 8.65
CA HIS A 70 -20.40 -9.49 7.25
C HIS A 70 -21.30 -10.36 6.37
N SER A 71 -22.14 -9.73 5.56
CA SER A 71 -22.98 -10.43 4.58
C SER A 71 -22.12 -11.07 3.49
N GLU A 72 -22.63 -12.12 2.83
CA GLU A 72 -21.97 -12.71 1.65
C GLU A 72 -21.70 -11.66 0.56
N GLU A 73 -22.60 -10.68 0.42
CA GLU A 73 -22.45 -9.56 -0.52
C GLU A 73 -21.26 -8.66 -0.16
N TYR A 74 -21.04 -8.38 1.12
CA TYR A 74 -19.89 -7.58 1.55
C TYR A 74 -18.57 -8.33 1.36
N LEU A 75 -18.54 -9.65 1.61
CA LEU A 75 -17.36 -10.47 1.34
C LEU A 75 -17.05 -10.53 -0.17
N ALA A 76 -18.05 -10.68 -1.02
CA ALA A 76 -17.89 -10.65 -2.48
C ALA A 76 -17.43 -9.27 -2.99
N TYR A 77 -17.93 -8.19 -2.40
CA TYR A 77 -17.43 -6.84 -2.65
C TYR A 77 -15.95 -6.73 -2.31
N LEU A 78 -15.54 -7.22 -1.13
CA LEU A 78 -14.17 -7.12 -0.67
C LEU A 78 -13.22 -7.96 -1.52
N GLU A 79 -13.63 -9.17 -1.91
CA GLU A 79 -12.89 -10.01 -2.85
C GLU A 79 -12.68 -9.27 -4.18
N ALA A 80 -13.74 -8.70 -4.78
CA ALA A 80 -13.64 -7.94 -6.02
C ALA A 80 -12.79 -6.66 -5.87
N TYR A 81 -12.85 -5.99 -4.72
CA TYR A 81 -12.04 -4.82 -4.40
C TYR A 81 -10.56 -5.19 -4.29
N VAL A 82 -10.24 -6.24 -3.52
CA VAL A 82 -8.88 -6.76 -3.34
C VAL A 82 -8.30 -7.20 -4.66
N ASP A 83 -9.07 -7.92 -5.49
CA ASP A 83 -8.64 -8.29 -6.84
C ASP A 83 -8.24 -7.05 -7.63
N ASN A 84 -9.06 -5.99 -7.62
CA ASN A 84 -8.72 -4.75 -8.34
C ASN A 84 -7.47 -4.06 -7.78
N VAL A 85 -7.28 -4.04 -6.46
CA VAL A 85 -6.06 -3.54 -5.81
C VAL A 85 -4.86 -4.37 -6.24
N VAL A 86 -4.93 -5.70 -6.16
CA VAL A 86 -3.85 -6.61 -6.59
C VAL A 86 -3.56 -6.45 -8.09
N PHE A 87 -4.58 -6.36 -8.95
CA PHE A 87 -4.40 -6.10 -10.38
C PHE A 87 -3.80 -4.72 -10.68
N SER A 88 -4.06 -3.70 -9.84
CA SER A 88 -3.40 -2.40 -9.97
C SER A 88 -1.90 -2.51 -9.69
N HIS A 89 -1.52 -3.40 -8.76
CA HIS A 89 -0.12 -3.68 -8.42
C HIS A 89 0.62 -4.39 -9.55
N ASP A 90 0.01 -5.41 -10.16
CA ASP A 90 0.62 -6.13 -11.31
C ASP A 90 0.86 -5.18 -12.50
N LYS A 91 -0.07 -4.26 -12.74
CA LYS A 91 0.10 -3.22 -13.77
C LYS A 91 1.20 -2.23 -13.41
N ALA A 92 1.33 -1.84 -12.15
CA ALA A 92 2.40 -0.97 -11.69
C ALA A 92 3.78 -1.66 -11.80
N GLU A 93 3.86 -2.97 -11.50
CA GLU A 93 5.09 -3.76 -11.67
C GLU A 93 5.45 -3.90 -13.16
N ALA A 94 4.48 -4.17 -14.04
CA ALA A 94 4.70 -4.20 -15.49
C ALA A 94 5.10 -2.83 -16.08
N ALA A 95 4.63 -1.73 -15.49
CA ALA A 95 5.03 -0.38 -15.90
C ALA A 95 6.51 -0.08 -15.60
N LEU A 96 7.12 -0.79 -14.64
CA LEU A 96 8.53 -0.63 -14.24
C LEU A 96 9.55 -1.32 -15.17
N ASP A 97 9.10 -2.17 -16.10
CA ASP A 97 9.97 -2.79 -17.10
C ASP A 97 10.50 -1.76 -18.14
N GLY A 98 9.98 -0.53 -18.12
CA GLY A 98 10.48 0.61 -18.89
C GLY A 98 11.05 1.73 -18.02
N VAL A 99 11.63 2.75 -18.65
CA VAL A 99 11.97 4.00 -17.97
C VAL A 99 10.67 4.71 -17.61
N ILE A 100 10.34 4.77 -16.31
CA ILE A 100 9.18 5.54 -15.84
C ILE A 100 9.60 7.00 -15.60
N ASP A 101 8.82 7.95 -16.13
CA ASP A 101 9.00 9.35 -15.78
C ASP A 101 8.61 9.60 -14.31
N GLU A 102 9.27 10.56 -13.66
CA GLU A 102 9.09 10.81 -12.23
C GLU A 102 7.63 11.17 -11.88
N ALA A 103 6.91 11.90 -12.74
CA ALA A 103 5.54 12.31 -12.47
C ALA A 103 4.59 11.11 -12.48
N THR A 104 4.76 10.20 -13.44
CA THR A 104 4.03 8.94 -13.49
C THR A 104 4.34 8.06 -12.28
N ALA A 105 5.62 7.94 -11.89
CA ALA A 105 6.01 7.17 -10.71
C ALA A 105 5.38 7.72 -9.41
N LEU A 106 5.36 9.04 -9.25
CA LEU A 106 4.71 9.71 -8.10
C LEU A 106 3.19 9.52 -8.12
N GLY A 107 2.55 9.61 -9.28
CA GLY A 107 1.12 9.35 -9.42
C GLY A 107 0.74 7.93 -9.03
N PHE A 108 1.51 6.94 -9.49
CA PHE A 108 1.32 5.55 -9.09
C PHE A 108 1.55 5.33 -7.60
N ALA A 109 2.62 5.90 -7.04
CA ALA A 109 2.89 5.83 -5.60
C ALA A 109 1.72 6.39 -4.78
N MET A 110 1.21 7.57 -5.13
CA MET A 110 0.08 8.17 -4.42
C MET A 110 -1.19 7.33 -4.49
N GLN A 111 -1.48 6.76 -5.66
CA GLN A 111 -2.63 5.87 -5.81
C GLN A 111 -2.45 4.61 -4.95
N ARG A 112 -1.25 4.03 -4.95
CA ARG A 112 -0.91 2.86 -4.15
C ARG A 112 -1.13 3.11 -2.66
N GLU A 113 -0.59 4.20 -2.11
CA GLU A 113 -0.80 4.59 -0.70
C GLU A 113 -2.30 4.71 -0.37
N GLN A 114 -3.10 5.29 -1.27
CA GLN A 114 -4.53 5.45 -1.07
C GLN A 114 -5.28 4.11 -1.08
N ASP A 115 -4.90 3.20 -1.98
CA ASP A 115 -5.46 1.85 -2.05
C ASP A 115 -5.12 1.04 -0.79
N SER A 116 -3.87 1.14 -0.29
CA SER A 116 -3.46 0.51 0.98
C SER A 116 -4.25 1.06 2.17
N ILE A 117 -4.41 2.38 2.28
CA ILE A 117 -5.19 3.02 3.35
C ILE A 117 -6.62 2.47 3.41
N LEU A 118 -7.30 2.43 2.26
CA LEU A 118 -8.68 1.95 2.18
C LEU A 118 -8.78 0.47 2.54
N PHE A 119 -7.87 -0.36 2.02
CA PHE A 119 -7.84 -1.78 2.35
C PHE A 119 -7.58 -2.02 3.85
N TYR A 120 -6.66 -1.29 4.46
CA TYR A 120 -6.35 -1.44 5.88
C TYR A 120 -7.47 -0.95 6.79
N MET A 121 -8.28 0.02 6.35
CA MET A 121 -9.51 0.39 7.06
C MET A 121 -10.51 -0.77 7.12
N GLU A 122 -10.68 -1.52 6.03
CA GLU A 122 -11.54 -2.71 6.01
C GLU A 122 -10.93 -3.83 6.88
N LEU A 123 -9.63 -4.10 6.73
CA LEU A 123 -8.93 -5.13 7.51
C LEU A 123 -8.99 -4.86 9.02
N ARG A 124 -8.87 -3.60 9.45
CA ARG A 124 -8.99 -3.22 10.88
C ARG A 124 -10.29 -3.73 11.48
N ASP A 125 -11.39 -3.64 10.77
CA ASP A 125 -12.70 -4.02 11.31
C ASP A 125 -12.91 -5.54 11.33
N MET A 126 -12.06 -6.29 10.63
CA MET A 126 -12.07 -7.76 10.55
C MET A 126 -11.18 -8.45 11.56
N VAL A 127 -10.22 -7.74 12.16
CA VAL A 127 -9.36 -8.29 13.20
C VAL A 127 -9.93 -8.06 14.60
N PRO A 128 -9.51 -8.86 15.60
CA PRO A 128 -9.81 -8.62 17.00
C PRO A 128 -9.47 -7.19 17.46
N GLU A 129 -10.26 -6.64 18.39
CA GLU A 129 -10.13 -5.26 18.84
C GLU A 129 -8.75 -4.92 19.42
N ASP A 130 -8.06 -5.91 20.01
CA ASP A 130 -6.72 -5.75 20.57
C ASP A 130 -5.62 -5.59 19.51
N GLU A 131 -5.88 -5.98 18.26
CA GLU A 131 -4.95 -5.81 17.14
C GLU A 131 -5.18 -4.53 16.33
N ARG A 132 -6.37 -3.92 16.45
CA ARG A 132 -6.74 -2.72 15.69
C ARG A 132 -5.75 -1.56 15.83
N PRO A 133 -5.20 -1.25 17.03
CA PRO A 133 -4.24 -0.16 17.17
C PRO A 133 -2.98 -0.34 16.32
N ALA A 134 -2.55 -1.58 16.07
CA ALA A 134 -1.39 -1.84 15.23
C ALA A 134 -1.67 -1.53 13.75
N ILE A 135 -2.88 -1.82 13.28
CA ILE A 135 -3.31 -1.52 11.90
C ILE A 135 -3.58 -0.03 11.73
N GLU A 136 -4.17 0.62 12.75
CA GLU A 136 -4.38 2.08 12.76
C GLU A 136 -3.06 2.84 12.66
N ALA A 137 -2.00 2.38 13.33
CA ALA A 137 -0.67 2.95 13.20
C ALA A 137 -0.15 2.90 11.75
N VAL A 138 -0.30 1.75 11.07
CA VAL A 138 0.06 1.62 9.64
C VAL A 138 -0.76 2.59 8.80
N ILE A 139 -2.08 2.65 8.99
CA ILE A 139 -2.95 3.58 8.24
C ILE A 139 -2.48 5.04 8.39
N ASP A 140 -2.05 5.45 9.59
CA ASP A 140 -1.54 6.81 9.83
C ASP A 140 -0.16 7.04 9.19
N GLU A 141 0.69 6.02 9.13
CA GLU A 141 1.96 6.05 8.40
C GLU A 141 1.73 6.21 6.89
N GLU A 142 0.83 5.42 6.29
CA GLU A 142 0.47 5.50 4.86
C GLU A 142 -0.13 6.86 4.49
N ARG A 143 -0.95 7.46 5.38
CA ARG A 143 -1.40 8.84 5.21
C ARG A 143 -0.23 9.82 5.20
N SER A 144 0.79 9.61 6.03
CA SER A 144 2.00 10.41 5.99
C SER A 144 2.81 10.15 4.71
N HIS A 145 2.85 8.94 4.18
CA HIS A 145 3.52 8.61 2.92
C HIS A 145 2.86 9.34 1.75
N TYR A 146 1.53 9.23 1.64
CA TYR A 146 0.73 9.96 0.66
C TYR A 146 1.02 11.47 0.72
N ARG A 147 1.04 12.06 1.93
CA ARG A 147 1.34 13.49 2.09
C ARG A 147 2.73 13.85 1.56
N LYS A 148 3.77 13.07 1.90
CA LYS A 148 5.15 13.31 1.44
C LYS A 148 5.25 13.23 -0.09
N LEU A 149 4.60 12.24 -0.70
CA LEU A 149 4.53 12.07 -2.16
C LEU A 149 3.81 13.26 -2.82
N ALA A 150 2.65 13.65 -2.29
CA ALA A 150 1.88 14.79 -2.80
C ALA A 150 2.64 16.12 -2.69
N GLU A 151 3.40 16.33 -1.62
CA GLU A 151 4.27 17.49 -1.44
C GLU A 151 5.38 17.54 -2.50
N LEU A 152 6.04 16.41 -2.74
CA LEU A 152 7.08 16.31 -3.78
C LEU A 152 6.50 16.53 -5.17
N ALA A 153 5.34 15.94 -5.48
CA ALA A 153 4.66 16.12 -6.76
C ALA A 153 4.27 17.58 -7.03
N LYS A 154 3.76 18.31 -6.01
CA LYS A 154 3.43 19.74 -6.14
C LYS A 154 4.65 20.61 -6.48
N GLN A 155 5.81 20.30 -5.90
CA GLN A 155 7.06 21.02 -6.16
C GLN A 155 7.55 20.85 -7.61
N ARG A 156 7.03 19.86 -8.36
CA ARG A 156 7.33 19.66 -9.79
C ARG A 156 6.43 20.42 -10.74
N VAL A 157 5.22 20.75 -10.30
CA VAL A 157 4.23 21.47 -11.12
C VAL A 157 4.42 22.98 -11.01
N ALA A 158 5.02 23.47 -9.92
CA ALA A 158 5.39 24.88 -9.80
C ALA A 158 6.59 25.19 -10.72
N PRO A 159 6.48 26.14 -11.67
CA PRO A 159 7.64 26.59 -12.42
C PRO A 159 8.65 27.22 -11.46
N GLU A 160 9.94 27.12 -11.79
CA GLU A 160 11.01 27.85 -11.10
C GLU A 160 10.75 29.37 -11.16
N ALA A 161 9.98 29.87 -10.21
CA ALA A 161 9.85 31.29 -9.95
C ALA A 161 11.09 31.71 -9.16
N GLY A 162 12.15 32.11 -9.85
CA GLY A 162 13.24 32.86 -9.23
C GLY A 162 14.64 32.52 -9.71
N GLY A 163 14.95 32.91 -10.94
CA GLY A 163 16.33 33.14 -11.38
C GLY A 163 16.38 34.47 -12.12
N ALA A 164 16.30 35.57 -11.36
CA ALA A 164 16.62 36.92 -11.84
C ALA A 164 18.08 37.25 -11.50
#